data_AF-A0A6I3EGI0-F1
#
_entry.id   AF-A0A6I3EGI0-F1
#
_cell.length_a   1.000
_cell.length_b   1.000
_cell.length_c   1.000
_cell.angle_alpha   90.00
_cell.angle_beta   90.00
_cell.angle_gamma   90.00
#
_symmetry.space_group_name_H-M   'P 1'
#
loop_
_entity.id
_entity.type
_entity.pdbx_description
1 polymer ?
#
loop_
_entity_poly.entity_id
_entity_poly.type
_entity_poly.pdbx_seq_one_letter_code
_entity_poly.pdbx_strand_id
1 'polypeptide(L)'
;MANLLKKFLKPAIKSVLYPLYERRLFTKLDFTQTPRHVGVILDGNRRWSKANPSVDGDTSTSRGHKAGAEKIIDLLDWCEESSVEVLTIWLLSNQNLNRPPEELEPLL
;
A
#
# COMPACT_ATOMS: atom_id res chain seq x y z
N MET A 1 1.62 -22.27 23.38
CA MET A 1 0.60 -21.33 23.90
C MET A 1 1.00 -19.85 23.74
N ALA A 2 2.17 -19.42 24.21
CA ALA A 2 2.61 -18.01 24.15
C ALA A 2 2.72 -17.42 22.72
N ASN A 3 3.15 -18.20 21.73
CA ASN A 3 3.23 -17.76 20.33
C ASN A 3 1.86 -17.60 19.67
N LEU A 4 0.87 -18.39 20.11
CA LEU A 4 -0.50 -18.33 19.60
C LEU A 4 -1.20 -17.07 20.13
N LEU A 5 -1.07 -16.81 21.45
CA LEU A 5 -1.55 -15.58 22.08
C LEU A 5 -0.92 -14.33 21.45
N LYS A 6 0.40 -14.30 21.22
CA LYS A 6 1.07 -13.18 20.52
C LYS A 6 0.55 -12.99 19.09
N LYS A 7 0.21 -14.06 18.37
CA LYS A 7 -0.32 -14.00 17.00
C LYS A 7 -1.70 -13.34 16.92
N PHE A 8 -2.53 -13.47 17.96
CA PHE A 8 -3.86 -12.84 18.05
C PHE A 8 -3.86 -11.47 18.75
N LEU A 9 -2.99 -11.27 19.74
CA LEU A 9 -2.91 -10.02 20.49
C LEU A 9 -2.28 -8.88 19.68
N LYS A 10 -1.28 -9.19 18.83
CA LYS A 10 -0.57 -8.17 18.04
C LYS A 10 -1.46 -7.49 16.98
N PRO A 11 -2.32 -8.21 16.21
CA PRO A 11 -3.31 -7.59 15.35
C PRO A 11 -4.35 -6.77 16.12
N ALA A 12 -4.86 -7.29 17.24
CA ALA A 12 -5.88 -6.61 18.04
C ALA A 12 -5.36 -5.31 18.70
N ILE A 13 -4.10 -5.31 19.15
CA ILE A 13 -3.46 -4.09 19.65
C ILE A 13 -3.24 -3.11 18.49
N LYS A 14 -2.80 -3.58 17.32
CA LYS A 14 -2.65 -2.72 16.13
C LYS A 14 -3.98 -2.10 15.71
N SER A 15 -5.08 -2.86 15.71
CA SER A 15 -6.40 -2.35 15.30
C SER A 15 -6.94 -1.26 16.21
N VAL A 16 -6.43 -1.11 17.44
CA VAL A 16 -6.81 -0.03 18.36
C VAL A 16 -5.78 1.10 18.34
N LEU A 17 -4.48 0.78 18.43
CA LEU A 17 -3.44 1.79 18.54
C LEU A 17 -3.19 2.56 17.23
N TYR A 18 -3.30 1.87 16.09
CA TYR A 18 -2.99 2.49 14.80
C TYR A 18 -4.01 3.57 14.42
N PRO A 19 -5.34 3.35 14.55
CA PRO A 19 -6.32 4.41 14.30
C PRO A 19 -6.17 5.61 15.26
N LEU A 20 -5.82 5.36 16.53
CA LEU A 20 -5.56 6.45 17.49
C LEU A 20 -4.32 7.26 17.10
N TYR A 21 -3.28 6.57 16.60
CA TYR A 21 -2.07 7.20 16.10
C TYR A 21 -2.34 8.03 14.83
N GLU A 22 -3.06 7.47 13.86
CA GLU A 22 -3.47 8.15 12.63
C GLU A 22 -4.30 9.40 12.95
N ARG A 23 -5.32 9.28 13.82
CA ARG A 23 -6.13 10.42 14.25
C ARG A 23 -5.28 11.52 14.90
N ARG A 24 -4.29 11.15 15.72
CA ARG A 24 -3.36 12.10 16.32
C ARG A 24 -2.46 12.77 15.27
N LEU A 25 -1.98 12.05 14.26
CA LEU A 25 -1.22 12.64 13.17
C LEU A 25 -2.08 13.63 12.37
N PHE A 26 -3.29 13.20 12.01
CA PHE A 26 -4.23 14.00 11.24
C PHE A 26 -4.54 15.34 11.93
N THR A 27 -4.78 15.33 13.25
CA THR A 27 -5.01 16.57 14.03
C THR A 27 -3.83 17.53 14.06
N LYS A 28 -2.62 17.08 13.68
CA LYS A 28 -1.40 17.88 13.65
C LYS A 28 -1.02 18.36 12.25
N LEU A 29 -1.76 17.95 11.22
CA LEU A 29 -1.51 18.40 9.86
C LEU A 29 -1.87 19.88 9.74
N ASP A 30 -0.97 20.63 9.10
CA ASP A 30 -1.23 22.01 8.69
C ASP A 30 -1.79 22.00 7.26
N PHE A 31 -3.11 22.01 7.15
CA PHE A 31 -3.80 22.00 5.85
C PHE A 31 -3.60 23.29 5.04
N THR A 32 -3.01 24.35 5.61
CA THR A 32 -2.66 25.55 4.84
C THR A 32 -1.47 25.32 3.90
N GLN A 33 -0.72 24.24 4.12
CA GLN A 33 0.46 23.87 3.34
C GLN A 33 0.29 22.54 2.59
N THR A 34 -0.94 22.05 2.43
CA THR A 34 -1.19 20.83 1.67
C THR A 34 -0.70 20.99 0.21
N PRO A 35 0.10 20.05 -0.31
CA PRO A 35 0.48 20.06 -1.71
C PRO A 35 -0.74 19.81 -2.60
N ARG A 36 -0.96 20.68 -3.58
CA ARG A 36 -2.05 20.50 -4.57
C ARG A 36 -1.85 19.28 -5.46
N HIS A 37 -0.59 18.86 -5.68
CA HIS A 37 -0.25 17.75 -6.56
C HIS A 37 0.82 16.86 -5.92
N VAL A 38 0.54 15.55 -5.86
CA VAL A 38 1.46 14.53 -5.40
C VAL A 38 1.75 13.54 -6.53
N GLY A 39 3.02 13.19 -6.72
CA GLY A 39 3.47 12.14 -7.64
C GLY A 39 4.00 10.94 -6.86
N VAL A 40 3.55 9.73 -7.19
CA VAL A 40 3.94 8.48 -6.51
C VAL A 40 4.41 7.45 -7.51
N ILE A 41 5.52 6.77 -7.19
CA ILE A 41 6.01 5.59 -7.90
C ILE A 41 5.65 4.35 -7.08
N LEU A 42 4.86 3.46 -7.65
CA LEU A 42 4.44 2.22 -6.98
C LEU A 42 5.51 1.14 -7.16
N ASP A 43 6.48 1.14 -6.27
CA ASP A 43 7.55 0.15 -6.22
C ASP A 43 7.39 -0.80 -5.02
N GLY A 44 8.05 -1.95 -5.09
CA GLY A 44 8.18 -2.87 -3.97
C GLY A 44 7.21 -4.04 -4.00
N ASN A 45 6.21 -4.06 -4.89
CA ASN A 45 5.17 -5.10 -4.96
C ASN A 45 5.72 -6.54 -4.94
N ARG A 46 6.75 -6.82 -5.76
CA ARG A 46 7.41 -8.15 -5.80
C ARG A 46 8.13 -8.49 -4.49
N ARG A 47 8.85 -7.52 -3.91
CA ARG A 47 9.56 -7.68 -2.63
C ARG A 47 8.57 -7.87 -1.48
N TRP A 48 7.47 -7.12 -1.50
CA TRP A 48 6.41 -7.20 -0.52
C TRP A 48 5.74 -8.58 -0.55
N SER A 49 5.44 -9.13 -1.74
CA SER A 49 4.85 -10.46 -1.85
C SER A 49 5.75 -11.55 -1.24
N LYS A 50 7.06 -11.49 -1.50
CA LYS A 50 8.05 -12.41 -0.90
C LYS A 50 8.15 -12.27 0.62
N ALA A 51 8.06 -11.05 1.15
CA ALA A 51 8.13 -10.78 2.58
C ALA A 51 6.83 -11.05 3.34
N ASN A 52 5.69 -11.14 2.62
CA ASN A 52 4.36 -11.34 3.20
C ASN A 52 3.63 -12.48 2.46
N PRO A 53 4.04 -13.75 2.66
CA PRO A 53 3.33 -14.89 2.09
C PRO A 53 1.87 -14.90 2.52
N SER A 54 0.98 -15.31 1.63
CA SER A 54 -0.42 -15.57 1.98
C SER A 54 -0.55 -16.72 2.99
N VAL A 55 -1.78 -16.98 3.46
CA VAL A 55 -2.08 -18.07 4.40
C VAL A 55 -1.71 -19.44 3.82
N ASP A 56 -1.87 -19.61 2.51
CA ASP A 56 -1.51 -20.77 1.70
C ASP A 56 -0.05 -20.72 1.17
N GLY A 57 0.70 -19.66 1.48
CA GLY A 57 2.12 -19.52 1.12
C GLY A 57 2.40 -18.90 -0.25
N ASP A 58 1.40 -18.36 -0.93
CA ASP A 58 1.56 -17.63 -2.19
C ASP A 58 2.42 -16.37 -2.00
N THR A 59 3.46 -16.27 -2.81
CA THR A 59 4.42 -15.16 -2.89
C THR A 59 4.58 -14.66 -4.32
N SER A 60 3.62 -14.97 -5.20
CA SER A 60 3.63 -14.64 -6.61
C SER A 60 3.72 -13.13 -6.87
N THR A 61 4.30 -12.77 -8.01
CA THR A 61 4.37 -11.39 -8.49
C THR A 61 2.97 -10.80 -8.67
N SER A 62 2.04 -11.57 -9.26
CA SER A 62 0.63 -11.17 -9.45
C SER A 62 -0.04 -10.78 -8.12
N ARG A 63 0.13 -11.58 -7.06
CA ARG A 63 -0.36 -11.23 -5.72
C ARG A 63 0.23 -9.92 -5.21
N GLY A 64 1.53 -9.71 -5.42
CA GLY A 64 2.19 -8.45 -5.07
C GLY A 64 1.58 -7.25 -5.80
N HIS A 65 1.30 -7.37 -7.09
CA HIS A 65 0.66 -6.31 -7.88
C HIS A 65 -0.77 -6.04 -7.42
N LYS A 66 -1.55 -7.09 -7.14
CA LYS A 66 -2.91 -6.96 -6.61
C LYS A 66 -2.92 -6.20 -5.28
N ALA A 67 -2.05 -6.57 -4.34
CA ALA A 67 -1.95 -5.87 -3.07
C ALA A 67 -1.48 -4.41 -3.23
N GLY A 68 -0.59 -4.16 -4.20
CA GLY A 68 -0.21 -2.79 -4.58
C GLY A 68 -1.40 -1.99 -5.11
N ALA A 69 -2.23 -2.59 -5.96
CA ALA A 69 -3.44 -1.97 -6.50
C ALA A 69 -4.49 -1.68 -5.41
N GLU A 70 -4.72 -2.62 -4.48
CA GLU A 70 -5.57 -2.39 -3.31
C GLU A 70 -5.08 -1.22 -2.46
N LYS A 71 -3.75 -1.08 -2.31
CA LYS A 71 -3.14 0.04 -1.56
C LYS A 71 -3.33 1.41 -2.23
N ILE A 72 -3.57 1.45 -3.55
CA ILE A 72 -3.88 2.71 -4.25
C ILE A 72 -5.19 3.29 -3.74
N ILE A 73 -6.17 2.46 -3.39
CA ILE A 73 -7.47 2.93 -2.89
C ILE A 73 -7.27 3.67 -1.57
N ASP A 74 -6.53 3.07 -0.63
CA ASP A 74 -6.19 3.75 0.63
C ASP A 74 -5.44 5.07 0.39
N LEU A 75 -4.54 5.12 -0.59
CA LEU A 75 -3.82 6.34 -0.95
C LEU A 75 -4.75 7.43 -1.49
N LEU A 76 -5.73 7.06 -2.32
CA LEU A 76 -6.74 7.98 -2.83
C LEU A 76 -7.58 8.55 -1.69
N ASP A 77 -8.03 7.70 -0.77
CA ASP A 77 -8.80 8.12 0.41
C ASP A 77 -7.98 9.11 1.26
N TRP A 78 -6.69 8.84 1.50
CA TRP A 78 -5.82 9.77 2.22
C TRP A 78 -5.61 11.10 1.48
N CYS A 79 -5.50 11.07 0.15
CA CYS A 79 -5.39 12.29 -0.65
C CYS A 79 -6.68 13.13 -0.53
N GLU A 80 -7.85 12.50 -0.59
CA GLU A 80 -9.14 13.17 -0.39
C GLU A 80 -9.24 13.77 1.02
N GLU A 81 -9.00 12.97 2.06
CA GLU A 81 -9.02 13.42 3.46
C GLU A 81 -8.03 14.56 3.73
N SER A 82 -6.89 14.57 3.02
CA SER A 82 -5.84 15.57 3.19
C SER A 82 -5.97 16.78 2.27
N SER A 83 -7.01 16.86 1.43
CA SER A 83 -7.22 17.92 0.43
C SER A 83 -6.15 18.01 -0.67
N VAL A 84 -5.54 16.89 -1.06
CA VAL A 84 -4.66 16.81 -2.23
C VAL A 84 -5.52 16.72 -3.49
N GLU A 85 -5.46 17.73 -4.35
CA GLU A 85 -6.34 17.86 -5.51
C GLU A 85 -5.96 16.94 -6.69
N VAL A 86 -4.65 16.69 -6.86
CA VAL A 86 -4.12 15.92 -7.99
C VAL A 86 -3.18 14.84 -7.48
N LEU A 87 -3.41 13.60 -7.93
CA LEU A 87 -2.51 12.48 -7.72
C LEU A 87 -2.04 11.93 -9.07
N THR A 88 -0.72 11.84 -9.26
CA THR A 88 -0.12 11.13 -10.39
C THR A 88 0.54 9.86 -9.91
N ILE A 89 0.13 8.73 -10.50
CA ILE A 89 0.66 7.42 -10.15
C ILE A 89 1.46 6.88 -11.33
N TRP A 90 2.74 6.62 -11.09
CA TRP A 90 3.59 5.91 -12.05
C TRP A 90 3.40 4.41 -11.88
N LEU A 91 2.52 3.83 -12.71
CA LEU A 91 2.16 2.40 -12.65
C LEU A 91 3.17 1.51 -13.40
N LEU A 92 3.59 1.92 -14.59
CA LEU A 92 4.44 1.10 -15.47
C LEU A 92 5.40 1.99 -16.27
N SER A 93 6.70 1.66 -16.28
CA SER A 93 7.67 2.36 -17.13
C SER A 93 7.79 1.71 -18.50
N ASN A 94 8.22 2.46 -19.51
CA ASN A 94 8.54 1.93 -20.85
C ASN A 94 9.57 0.78 -20.80
N GLN A 95 10.50 0.80 -19.84
CA GLN A 95 11.47 -0.29 -19.66
C GLN A 95 10.81 -1.57 -19.12
N ASN A 96 9.68 -1.46 -18.42
CA ASN A 96 8.94 -2.62 -17.92
C ASN A 96 8.10 -3.31 -19.01
N LEU A 97 7.83 -2.63 -20.13
CA LEU A 97 7.18 -3.23 -21.30
C LEU A 97 8.03 -4.34 -21.96
N ASN A 98 9.33 -4.39 -21.67
CA ASN A 98 10.24 -5.42 -22.15
C ASN A 98 10.31 -6.66 -21.23
N ARG A 99 9.46 -6.76 -20.20
CA ARG A 99 9.42 -7.93 -19.30
C ARG A 99 8.78 -9.13 -19.98
N PRO A 100 9.04 -10.36 -19.49
CA PRO A 100 8.39 -11.56 -20.00
C PRO A 100 6.86 -11.43 -20.01
N PRO A 101 6.15 -11.97 -21.01
CA PRO A 101 4.69 -11.86 -21.12
C PRO A 101 3.95 -12.31 -19.85
N GLU A 102 4.42 -13.36 -19.17
CA GLU A 102 3.81 -13.83 -17.93
C GLU A 102 3.79 -12.79 -16.78
N GLU A 103 4.71 -11.81 -16.80
CA GLU A 103 4.75 -10.70 -15.83
C GLU A 103 4.01 -9.46 -16.35
N LEU A 104 3.94 -9.27 -17.67
CA LEU A 104 3.35 -8.08 -18.29
C LEU A 104 1.83 -8.17 -18.46
N GLU A 105 1.32 -9.30 -18.95
CA GLU A 105 -0.12 -9.49 -19.23
C GLU A 105 -1.02 -9.19 -18.02
N PRO A 106 -0.66 -9.55 -16.76
CA PRO A 106 -1.48 -9.20 -15.61
C PRO A 106 -1.53 -7.69 -15.27
N LEU A 107 -0.75 -6.85 -15.96
CA LEU A 107 -0.64 -5.40 -15.72
C LEU A 107 -1.39 -4.55 -16.78
N LEU A 108 -1.87 -5.17 -17.86
CA LEU A 108 -2.62 -4.52 -18.95
C LEU A 108 -4.13 -4.66 -18.74
#